data_AF-A0A645AWQ8-F1
#
_entry.id   AF-A0A645AWQ8-F1
#
_cell.length_a   1.000
_cell.length_b   1.000
_cell.length_c   1.000
_cell.angle_alpha   90.00
_cell.angle_beta   90.00
_cell.angle_gamma   90.00
#
_symmetry.space_group_name_H-M   'P 1'
#
loop_
_entity.id
_entity.type
_entity.pdbx_description
1 polymer ?
#
loop_
_entity_poly.entity_id
_entity_poly.type
_entity_poly.pdbx_seq_one_letter_code
_entity_poly.pdbx_strand_id
1 'polypeptide(L)' 'MSEILRKIGRYYNVQFDGTKDTKLNEQTCTGKLFLSSNLDSVMTSVSMLSSTVYKRENNTIHIIKKEMPMKQMP' A
#
# COMPACT_ATOMS: atom_id res chain seq x y z
N MET A 1 10.70 -0.95 -4.84
CA MET A 1 9.40 -1.64 -4.65
C MET A 1 9.49 -2.57 -3.46
N SER A 2 8.57 -2.46 -2.48
CA SER A 2 8.54 -3.32 -1.30
C SER A 2 8.29 -4.80 -1.66
N GLU A 3 8.88 -5.73 -0.92
CA GLU A 3 8.70 -7.18 -1.15
C GLU A 3 7.23 -7.60 -1.08
N ILE A 4 6.43 -6.96 -0.21
CA ILE A 4 5.01 -7.25 -0.06
C ILE A 4 4.22 -6.89 -1.31
N LEU A 5 4.49 -5.73 -1.93
CA LEU A 5 3.85 -5.32 -3.17
C LEU A 5 4.21 -6.25 -4.32
N ARG A 6 5.45 -6.73 -4.37
CA ARG A 6 5.87 -7.73 -5.37
C ARG A 6 5.07 -9.03 -5.23
N LYS A 7 4.81 -9.50 -4.00
CA LYS A 7 4.01 -10.72 -3.76
C LYS A 7 2.54 -10.51 -4.14
N ILE A 8 1.96 -9.39 -3.73
CA ILE A 8 0.57 -9.01 -4.07
C ILE A 8 0.41 -8.90 -5.60
N GLY A 9 1.35 -8.22 -6.28
CA GLY A 9 1.30 -8.03 -7.74
C GLY A 9 1.26 -9.35 -8.51
N ARG A 10 2.08 -10.33 -8.10
CA ARG A 10 2.05 -11.66 -8.72
C ARG A 10 0.77 -12.41 -8.44
N TYR A 11 0.26 -12.36 -7.20
CA TYR A 11 -0.92 -13.13 -6.81
C TYR A 11 -2.19 -12.64 -7.51
N TYR A 12 -2.38 -11.33 -7.61
CA TYR A 12 -3.57 -10.71 -8.22
C TYR A 12 -3.36 -10.31 -9.69
N ASN A 13 -2.19 -10.59 -10.25
CA ASN A 13 -1.78 -10.19 -11.60
C ASN A 13 -1.84 -8.66 -11.82
N VAL A 14 -1.52 -7.83 -10.82
CA VAL A 14 -1.55 -6.35 -10.91
C VAL A 14 -0.15 -5.72 -10.96
N GLN A 15 -0.07 -4.52 -11.51
CA GLN A 15 1.12 -3.69 -11.55
C GLN A 15 1.01 -2.53 -10.54
N PHE A 16 2.16 -2.02 -10.11
CA PHE A 16 2.25 -0.92 -9.16
C PHE A 16 3.11 0.20 -9.73
N ASP A 17 2.66 1.44 -9.63
CA ASP A 17 3.41 2.64 -9.95
C ASP A 17 3.56 3.55 -8.70
N GLY A 18 4.20 4.71 -8.85
CA GLY A 18 4.40 5.65 -7.74
C GLY A 18 5.41 5.22 -6.66
N THR A 19 6.11 4.09 -6.81
CA THR A 19 7.00 3.57 -5.75
C THR A 19 8.43 4.10 -5.74
N LYS A 20 8.81 4.99 -6.66
CA LYS A 20 10.18 5.53 -6.74
C LYS A 20 10.48 6.54 -5.64
N ASP A 21 9.51 7.39 -5.28
CA ASP A 21 9.68 8.43 -4.26
C ASP A 21 8.88 8.16 -2.97
N THR A 22 7.89 7.26 -3.03
CA THR A 22 7.07 6.92 -1.88
C THR A 22 7.77 5.84 -1.04
N LYS A 23 8.54 6.26 -0.03
CA LYS A 23 8.95 5.36 1.04
C LYS A 23 7.70 4.86 1.76
N LEU A 24 7.19 3.70 1.32
CA LEU A 24 6.13 2.93 2.01
C LEU A 24 6.47 2.61 3.47
N ASN A 25 7.75 2.70 3.81
CA ASN A 25 8.35 2.07 4.97
C ASN A 25 9.25 3.09 5.69
N GLU A 26 8.62 3.98 6.46
CA GLU A 26 9.30 4.67 7.56
C GLU A 26 9.22 3.82 8.85
N GLN A 27 8.47 2.71 8.86
CA GLN A 27 8.24 1.83 10.01
C GLN A 27 8.17 0.34 9.61
N THR A 28 9.01 -0.49 10.22
CA THR A 28 9.01 -1.95 10.01
C THR A 28 7.94 -2.63 10.86
N CYS A 29 7.08 -3.44 10.24
CA CYS A 29 6.11 -4.30 10.92
C CYS A 29 6.30 -5.77 10.53
N THR A 30 6.02 -6.70 11.46
CA THR A 30 6.08 -8.15 11.23
C THR A 30 4.72 -8.77 11.55
N GLY A 31 4.23 -9.65 10.68
CA GLY A 31 2.96 -10.32 10.87
C GLY A 31 2.54 -11.19 9.68
N LYS A 32 1.33 -11.72 9.73
CA LYS A 32 0.70 -12.45 8.63
C LYS A 32 -0.30 -11.53 7.93
N LEU A 33 -0.19 -11.42 6.60
CA LEU A 33 -1.18 -10.77 5.75
C LEU A 33 -2.00 -11.86 5.04
N PHE A 34 -3.31 -11.88 5.28
CA PHE A 34 -4.22 -12.79 4.60
C PHE A 34 -4.57 -12.24 3.21
N LEU A 35 -4.34 -13.04 2.16
CA LEU A 35 -4.68 -12.68 0.78
C LEU A 35 -6.10 -13.13 0.46
N SER A 36 -7.08 -12.25 0.69
CA SER A 36 -8.49 -12.52 0.35
C SER A 36 -8.72 -12.52 -1.17
N SER A 37 -9.85 -13.08 -1.63
CA SER A 37 -10.22 -13.02 -3.05
C SER A 37 -10.40 -11.59 -3.57
N ASN A 38 -10.81 -10.66 -2.71
CA ASN A 38 -10.89 -9.24 -3.03
C ASN A 38 -9.53 -8.55 -2.79
N LEU A 39 -8.92 -8.06 -3.88
CA LEU A 39 -7.67 -7.28 -3.84
C LEU A 39 -7.82 -5.99 -3.01
N ASP A 40 -8.96 -5.32 -3.09
CA ASP A 40 -9.17 -4.02 -2.45
C ASP A 40 -9.20 -4.17 -0.91
N SER A 41 -9.65 -5.33 -0.40
CA SER A 41 -9.53 -5.66 1.03
C SER A 41 -8.08 -5.76 1.47
N VAL A 42 -7.21 -6.41 0.68
CA VAL A 42 -5.77 -6.54 0.97
C VAL A 42 -5.08 -5.19 0.88
N MET A 43 -5.36 -4.41 -0.17
CA MET A 43 -4.77 -3.08 -0.37
C MET A 43 -5.20 -2.10 0.72
N THR A 44 -6.44 -2.20 1.21
CA THR A 44 -6.89 -1.42 2.37
C THR A 44 -6.02 -1.69 3.60
N SER A 45 -5.78 -2.96 3.95
CA SER A 45 -4.89 -3.30 5.07
C SER A 45 -3.46 -2.77 4.88
N VAL A 46 -2.90 -2.94 3.67
CA VAL A 46 -1.55 -2.44 3.36
C VAL A 46 -1.47 -0.92 3.46
N SER A 47 -2.50 -0.21 2.97
CA SER A 47 -2.56 1.25 3.00
C SER A 47 -2.60 1.79 4.44
N MET A 48 -3.37 1.13 5.33
CA MET A 48 -3.44 1.46 6.74
C MET A 48 -2.09 1.27 7.44
N LEU A 49 -1.42 0.14 7.21
CA LEU A 49 -0.14 -0.19 7.84
C LEU A 49 1.00 0.72 7.36
N SER A 50 0.97 1.14 6.10
CA SER A 50 2.02 1.97 5.50
C SER A 50 1.73 3.47 5.58
N SER A 51 0.63 3.89 6.21
CA SER A 51 0.16 5.28 6.19
C SER A 51 0.08 5.85 4.76
N THR A 52 -0.41 5.05 3.84
CA THR A 52 -0.64 5.43 2.44
C THR A 52 -2.12 5.37 2.10
N VAL A 53 -2.46 5.91 0.94
CA VAL A 53 -3.71 5.64 0.24
C VAL A 53 -3.38 5.02 -1.11
N TYR A 54 -4.36 4.36 -1.72
CA TYR A 54 -4.19 3.78 -3.04
C TYR A 54 -5.34 4.14 -3.96
N LYS A 55 -5.06 4.21 -5.26
CA LYS A 55 -6.04 4.28 -6.32
C LYS A 55 -5.83 3.09 -7.25
N ARG A 56 -6.93 2.42 -7.62
CA ARG A 56 -6.90 1.31 -8.57
C ARG A 56 -7.47 1.76 -9.90
N GLU A 57 -6.71 1.53 -10.96
CA GLU A 57 -7.11 1.78 -12.35
C GLU A 57 -6.87 0.51 -13.16
N ASN A 58 -7.94 -0.24 -13.43
CA ASN A 58 -7.87 -1.56 -14.04
C ASN A 58 -6.93 -2.51 -13.26
N ASN A 59 -5.76 -2.73 -13.85
CA ASN A 59 -4.72 -3.63 -13.36
C ASN A 59 -3.52 -2.90 -12.76
N THR A 60 -3.61 -1.58 -12.62
CA THR A 60 -2.56 -0.72 -12.09
C THR A 60 -2.99 -0.13 -10.75
N ILE A 61 -2.10 -0.22 -9.77
CA ILE A 61 -2.29 0.29 -8.42
C ILE A 61 -1.32 1.45 -8.18
N HIS A 62 -1.90 2.63 -7.98
CA HIS A 62 -1.20 3.86 -7.62
C HIS A 62 -1.14 3.99 -6.11
N ILE A 63 0.06 4.16 -5.55
CA ILE A 63 0.26 4.33 -4.11
C ILE A 63 0.68 5.77 -3.83
N ILE A 64 0.00 6.41 -2.89
CA ILE A 64 0.17 7.83 -2.58
C ILE A 64 0.39 7.97 -1.07
N LYS A 65 1.38 8.77 -0.66
CA LYS A 65 1.61 9.06 0.77
C LYS A 65 0.38 9.76 1.33
N LYS A 66 -0.12 9.30 2.48
CA LYS A 66 -1.21 10.01 3.16
C LYS A 66 -0.62 11.26 3.80
N GLU A 67 -1.03 12.44 3.34
CA GLU A 67 -0.78 13.66 4.08
C GLU A 67 -1.59 13.57 5.39
N MET A 68 -0.89 13.46 6.52
CA MET A 68 -1.56 13.54 7.81
C MET A 68 -1.97 15.00 8.04
N PRO A 69 -3.21 15.30 8.46
CA PRO A 69 -3.53 16.64 8.90
C PRO A 69 -2.57 17.00 10.03
N MET A 70 -1.85 18.12 9.90
CA MET A 70 -1.00 18.63 10.96
C MET A 70 -1.82 18.66 12.25
N LYS A 71 -1.36 17.92 13.28
CA LYS A 71 -1.87 18.15 14.63
C LYS A 71 -1.56 19.61 14.95
N GLN A 72 -2.58 20.44 15.15
CA GLN A 72 -2.39 21.74 15.80
C GLN A 72 -1.70 21.44 17.14
N MET A 73 -0.43 21.86 17.26
CA MET A 73 0.26 21.85 18.54
C MET A 73 -0.43 22.88 19.44
N PRO A 74 -0.77 22.52 20.69
CA PRO A 74 -1.28 23.48 21.66
C PRO A 74 -0.24 24.55 22.02
#